data_AF-A5HJE4-F1
#
_entry.id   AF-A5HJE4-F1
#
_cell.length_a   1.000
_cell.length_b   1.000
_cell.length_c   1.000
_cell.angle_alpha   90.00
_cell.angle_beta   90.00
_cell.angle_gamma   90.00
#
_symmetry.space_group_name_H-M   'P 1'
#
loop_
_entity.id
_entity.type
_entity.pdbx_description
1 polymer ?
#
loop_
_entity_poly.entity_id
_entity_poly.type
_entity_poly.pdbx_seq_one_letter_code
_entity_poly.pdbx_strand_id
1 'polypeptide(L)'
;CRDLENHHIAGVEKLFHLRYLGLRDMNVTELPKEVGNLHCLHTLDLSHTSITELPSTAIRLKQLVRLYIEDSVKLPKGIGKLKLLQVLSSIGVSSSPDIVG
;
A
#
# COMPACT_ATOMS: atom_id res chain seq x y z
N CYS A 1 -3.57 17.01 -11.86
CA CYS A 1 -3.33 16.04 -12.93
C CYS A 1 -3.78 14.69 -12.38
N ARG A 2 -4.89 14.10 -12.88
CA ARG A 2 -5.40 12.78 -12.43
C ARG A 2 -5.06 11.68 -13.44
N ASP A 3 -4.14 11.98 -14.36
CA ASP A 3 -3.88 11.17 -15.55
C ASP A 3 -3.00 9.95 -15.24
N LEU A 4 -2.61 9.78 -13.98
CA LEU A 4 -1.82 8.64 -13.52
C LEU A 4 -2.73 7.43 -13.27
N GLU A 5 -2.53 6.42 -14.11
CA GLU A 5 -3.23 5.13 -14.14
C GLU A 5 -2.25 3.95 -13.89
N ASN A 6 -2.76 2.73 -13.79
CA ASN A 6 -1.98 1.53 -13.43
C ASN A 6 -0.69 1.32 -14.23
N HIS A 7 -0.68 1.60 -15.53
CA HIS A 7 0.51 1.41 -16.35
C HIS A 7 1.64 2.39 -16.01
N HIS A 8 1.33 3.54 -15.42
CA HIS A 8 2.32 4.54 -15.00
C HIS A 8 3.10 4.14 -13.75
N ILE A 9 2.54 3.25 -12.93
CA ILE A 9 3.22 2.72 -11.74
C ILE A 9 4.01 1.43 -12.02
N ALA A 10 3.90 0.88 -13.23
CA ALA A 10 4.78 -0.18 -13.69
C ALA A 10 6.22 0.36 -13.77
N GLY A 11 7.17 -0.26 -13.07
CA GLY A 11 8.56 0.20 -13.00
C GLY A 11 8.92 0.89 -11.69
N VAL A 12 7.94 1.23 -10.83
CA VAL A 12 8.22 1.86 -9.52
C VAL A 12 9.15 1.00 -8.67
N GLU A 13 9.13 -0.33 -8.85
CA GLU A 13 9.98 -1.29 -8.14
C GLU A 13 11.49 -1.05 -8.35
N LYS A 14 11.87 -0.36 -9.43
CA LYS A 14 13.26 -0.01 -9.72
C LYS A 14 13.76 1.13 -8.84
N LEU A 15 12.86 1.85 -8.17
CA LEU A 15 13.18 2.91 -7.23
C LEU A 15 13.44 2.30 -5.84
N PHE A 16 14.40 1.38 -5.72
CA PHE A 16 14.62 0.60 -4.50
C PHE A 16 15.02 1.43 -3.27
N HIS A 17 15.49 2.66 -3.46
CA HIS A 17 15.75 3.63 -2.39
C HIS A 17 14.54 4.54 -2.06
N LEU A 18 13.40 4.37 -2.74
CA LEU A 18 12.22 5.20 -2.53
C LEU A 18 11.71 5.04 -1.09
N ARG A 19 11.55 6.17 -0.40
CA ARG A 19 11.05 6.20 0.99
C ARG A 19 9.59 6.61 1.09
N TYR A 20 9.07 7.27 0.07
CA TYR A 20 7.70 7.76 0.00
C TYR A 20 7.13 7.48 -1.38
N LEU A 21 5.98 6.80 -1.44
CA LEU A 21 5.17 6.61 -2.64
C LEU A 21 3.78 7.15 -2.33
N GLY A 22 3.44 8.27 -2.96
CA GLY A 22 2.11 8.89 -2.86
C GLY A 22 1.37 8.78 -4.18
N LEU A 23 0.25 8.10 -4.17
CA LEU A 23 -0.69 7.94 -5.28
C LEU A 23 -2.06 8.55 -4.94
N ARG A 24 -2.10 9.45 -3.95
CA ARG A 24 -3.33 10.09 -3.51
C ARG A 24 -4.02 10.81 -4.65
N ASP A 25 -5.35 10.69 -4.72
CA ASP A 25 -6.19 11.34 -5.75
C ASP A 25 -5.85 10.90 -7.19
N MET A 26 -5.29 9.69 -7.37
CA MET A 26 -4.98 9.12 -8.68
C MET A 26 -5.99 8.04 -9.09
N ASN A 27 -6.18 7.86 -10.40
CA ASN A 27 -7.10 6.89 -10.98
C ASN A 27 -6.53 5.45 -10.99
N VAL A 28 -5.67 5.12 -10.01
CA VAL A 28 -5.07 3.81 -9.88
C VAL A 28 -6.10 2.84 -9.29
N THR A 29 -6.30 1.70 -9.94
CA THR A 29 -7.24 0.65 -9.52
C THR A 29 -6.55 -0.57 -8.92
N GLU A 30 -5.25 -0.74 -9.17
CA GLU A 30 -4.45 -1.84 -8.62
C GLU A 30 -3.00 -1.41 -8.37
N LEU A 31 -2.31 -2.09 -7.45
CA LEU A 31 -0.86 -1.97 -7.31
C LEU A 31 -0.16 -3.18 -7.94
N PRO A 32 0.96 -2.98 -8.66
CA PRO A 32 1.77 -4.09 -9.16
C PRO A 32 2.31 -4.92 -7.99
N LYS A 33 2.44 -6.23 -8.19
CA LYS A 33 3.01 -7.14 -7.17
C LYS A 33 4.44 -6.74 -6.82
N GLU A 34 5.13 -6.11 -7.74
CA GLU A 34 6.51 -5.65 -7.64
C GLU A 34 6.66 -4.48 -6.64
N VAL A 35 5.57 -3.83 -6.20
CA VAL A 35 5.61 -2.81 -5.14
C VAL A 35 6.29 -3.35 -3.87
N GLY A 36 6.18 -4.65 -3.59
CA GLY A 36 6.86 -5.30 -2.47
C GLY A 36 8.39 -5.32 -2.54
N ASN A 37 8.99 -4.90 -3.66
CA ASN A 37 10.44 -4.73 -3.82
C ASN A 37 10.94 -3.37 -3.29
N LEU A 38 10.05 -2.44 -2.93
CA LEU A 38 10.40 -1.15 -2.35
C LEU A 38 10.81 -1.31 -0.88
N HIS A 39 11.94 -1.98 -0.65
CA HIS A 39 12.38 -2.38 0.69
C HIS A 39 12.69 -1.22 1.63
N CYS A 40 12.98 -0.02 1.09
CA CYS A 40 13.22 1.20 1.85
C CYS A 40 11.97 2.09 2.03
N LEU A 41 10.80 1.65 1.57
CA LEU A 41 9.57 2.44 1.63
C LEU A 41 9.11 2.62 3.08
N HIS A 42 8.99 3.87 3.51
CA HIS A 42 8.51 4.24 4.84
C HIS A 42 7.04 4.68 4.83
N THR A 43 6.57 5.22 3.72
CA THR A 43 5.20 5.73 3.60
C THR A 43 4.62 5.38 2.24
N LEU A 44 3.43 4.78 2.27
CA LEU A 44 2.61 4.47 1.12
C LEU A 44 1.26 5.16 1.32
N ASP A 45 0.94 6.13 0.46
CA ASP A 45 -0.33 6.86 0.49
C ASP A 45 -1.16 6.52 -0.76
N LEU A 46 -2.28 5.82 -0.53
CA LEU A 46 -3.24 5.37 -1.52
C LEU A 46 -4.64 5.96 -1.25
N SER A 47 -4.73 7.01 -0.42
CA SER A 47 -6.01 7.67 -0.15
C SER A 47 -6.63 8.24 -1.43
N HIS A 48 -7.95 8.19 -1.54
CA HIS A 48 -8.69 8.65 -2.71
C HIS A 48 -8.22 7.98 -4.02
N THR A 49 -7.90 6.68 -3.96
CA THR A 49 -7.69 5.83 -5.14
C THR A 49 -8.84 4.84 -5.30
N SER A 50 -8.88 4.15 -6.44
CA SER A 50 -9.87 3.09 -6.72
C SER A 50 -9.31 1.69 -6.41
N ILE A 51 -8.25 1.60 -5.62
CA ILE A 51 -7.65 0.33 -5.19
C ILE A 51 -8.63 -0.36 -4.23
N THR A 52 -8.85 -1.66 -4.44
CA THR A 52 -9.74 -2.47 -3.60
C THR A 52 -9.00 -3.56 -2.82
N GLU A 53 -7.76 -3.87 -3.20
CA GLU A 53 -6.91 -4.83 -2.50
C GLU A 53 -5.43 -4.47 -2.65
N LEU A 54 -4.65 -4.76 -1.61
CA LEU A 54 -3.19 -4.71 -1.68
C LEU A 54 -2.63 -6.07 -2.10
N PRO A 55 -1.59 -6.10 -2.94
CA PRO A 55 -0.98 -7.36 -3.36
C PRO A 55 -0.37 -8.09 -2.15
N SER A 56 -0.37 -9.42 -2.19
CA SER A 56 0.20 -10.26 -1.12
C SER A 56 1.67 -9.94 -0.81
N THR A 57 2.41 -9.41 -1.79
CA THR A 57 3.79 -8.96 -1.67
C THR A 57 3.97 -7.69 -0.86
N ALA A 58 2.93 -6.91 -0.55
CA ALA A 58 3.02 -5.72 0.29
C ALA A 58 3.57 -6.04 1.69
N ILE A 59 3.43 -7.29 2.17
CA ILE A 59 4.02 -7.76 3.43
C ILE A 59 5.58 -7.75 3.44
N ARG A 60 6.21 -7.53 2.26
CA ARG A 60 7.67 -7.41 2.09
C ARG A 60 8.18 -5.99 2.32
N LEU A 61 7.30 -5.00 2.47
CA LEU A 61 7.63 -3.62 2.80
C LEU A 61 8.05 -3.48 4.28
N LYS A 62 9.16 -4.13 4.67
CA LYS A 62 9.57 -4.27 6.08
C LYS A 62 9.89 -2.95 6.79
N GLN A 63 10.18 -1.89 6.02
CA GLN A 63 10.44 -0.54 6.53
C GLN A 63 9.20 0.36 6.54
N LEU A 64 8.02 -0.16 6.17
CA LEU A 64 6.81 0.65 6.09
C LEU A 64 6.37 1.08 7.49
N VAL A 65 6.26 2.39 7.68
CA VAL A 65 5.84 3.03 8.93
C VAL A 65 4.41 3.55 8.83
N ARG A 66 4.02 4.05 7.65
CA ARG A 66 2.70 4.64 7.41
C ARG A 66 2.07 4.05 6.16
N LEU A 67 0.83 3.57 6.30
CA LEU A 67 -0.01 3.09 5.23
C LEU A 67 -1.33 3.84 5.27
N TYR A 68 -1.58 4.66 4.26
CA TYR A 68 -2.86 5.35 4.09
C TYR A 68 -3.65 4.67 2.97
N ILE A 69 -4.86 4.21 3.31
CA ILE A 69 -5.76 3.46 2.42
C ILE A 69 -7.21 3.88 2.68
N GLU A 70 -8.12 3.44 1.81
CA GLU A 70 -9.58 3.50 2.03
C GLU A 70 -10.07 2.29 2.86
N ASP A 71 -11.26 2.43 3.47
CA ASP A 71 -11.87 1.43 4.35
C ASP A 71 -12.23 0.10 3.68
N SER A 72 -12.52 0.18 2.39
CA SER A 72 -12.85 -0.93 1.51
C SER A 72 -11.63 -1.72 1.05
N VAL A 73 -10.40 -1.23 1.27
CA VAL A 73 -9.18 -1.91 0.80
C VAL A 73 -8.93 -3.16 1.62
N LYS A 74 -8.91 -4.31 0.93
CA LYS A 74 -8.53 -5.59 1.52
C LYS A 74 -7.02 -5.65 1.75
N LEU A 75 -6.62 -5.85 3.00
CA LEU A 75 -5.22 -6.08 3.36
C LEU A 75 -4.83 -7.54 3.11
N PRO A 76 -3.58 -7.81 2.71
CA PRO A 76 -3.09 -9.18 2.56
C PRO A 76 -2.95 -9.85 3.92
N LYS A 77 -3.17 -11.17 3.96
CA LYS A 77 -2.88 -11.99 5.12
C LYS A 77 -1.44 -11.78 5.59
N GLY A 78 -1.27 -11.53 6.88
CA GLY A 78 0.05 -11.28 7.48
C GLY A 78 0.52 -9.82 7.39
N ILE A 79 -0.35 -8.86 7.10
CA ILE A 79 -0.05 -7.43 7.26
C ILE A 79 0.47 -7.10 8.67
N GLY A 80 0.02 -7.81 9.70
CA GLY A 80 0.53 -7.73 11.08
C GLY A 80 2.01 -8.16 11.26
N LYS A 81 2.67 -8.68 10.22
CA LYS A 81 4.12 -8.92 10.20
C LYS A 81 4.93 -7.64 9.94
N LEU A 82 4.29 -6.53 9.56
CA LEU A 82 4.95 -5.23 9.38
C LEU A 82 5.19 -4.57 10.75
N LYS A 83 6.28 -4.97 11.42
CA LYS A 83 6.59 -4.57 12.81
C LYS A 83 6.87 -3.08 13.01
N LEU A 84 7.22 -2.37 11.94
CA LEU A 84 7.47 -0.93 11.97
C LEU A 84 6.24 -0.09 11.63
N LEU A 85 5.13 -0.73 11.23
CA LEU A 85 3.90 -0.02 10.87
C LEU A 85 3.30 0.61 12.13
N GLN A 86 3.23 1.93 12.14
CA GLN A 86 2.72 2.74 13.25
C GLN A 86 1.41 3.44 12.90
N VAL A 87 1.23 3.77 11.62
CA VAL A 87 0.02 4.43 11.12
C VAL A 87 -0.62 3.56 10.06
N LEU A 88 -1.87 3.19 10.30
CA LEU A 88 -2.76 2.52 9.37
C LEU A 88 -4.08 3.28 9.40
N SER A 89 -4.47 3.91 8.29
CA SER A 89 -5.69 4.73 8.25
C SER A 89 -6.91 3.98 7.74
N SER A 90 -8.08 4.50 8.12
CA SER A 90 -9.39 4.18 7.53
C SER A 90 -9.84 2.72 7.61
N ILE A 91 -9.25 1.86 8.45
CA ILE A 91 -9.67 0.44 8.47
C ILE A 91 -11.10 0.26 9.00
N GLY A 92 -11.94 -0.44 8.23
CA GLY A 92 -13.19 -1.00 8.73
C GLY A 92 -12.90 -2.27 9.54
N VAL A 93 -13.19 -2.27 10.84
CA VAL A 93 -13.01 -3.47 11.70
C VAL A 93 -13.83 -4.69 11.24
N SER A 94 -14.84 -4.50 10.38
CA SER A 94 -15.64 -5.57 9.77
C SER A 94 -14.93 -6.28 8.61
N SER A 95 -13.93 -5.67 7.97
CA SER A 95 -13.32 -6.18 6.73
C SER A 95 -11.95 -6.84 6.93
N SER A 96 -11.33 -6.71 8.10
CA SER A 96 -9.96 -7.20 8.36
C SER A 96 -9.77 -7.78 9.77
N PRO A 97 -10.35 -8.95 10.08
CA PRO A 97 -10.27 -9.56 11.41
C PRO A 97 -8.82 -9.97 11.81
N ASP A 98 -7.94 -10.22 10.84
CA ASP A 98 -6.56 -10.68 11.07
C ASP A 98 -5.59 -9.56 11.55
N ILE A 99 -6.05 -8.30 11.68
CA ILE A 99 -5.24 -7.19 12.21
C ILE A 99 -5.19 -7.24 13.74
N VAL A 100 -6.22 -7.80 14.38
CA VAL A 100 -6.29 -7.97 15.83
C VAL A 100 -5.82 -9.38 16.14
N GLY A 101 -4.56 -9.50 16.56
CA GLY A 101 -4.07 -10.71 17.23
C GLY A 101 -4.70 -10.87 18.60
#